data_AF-A0AAQ2X077-F1
#
_entry.id   AF-A0AAQ2X077-F1
#
_cell.length_a   1.000
_cell.length_b   1.000
_cell.length_c   1.000
_cell.angle_alpha   90.00
_cell.angle_beta   90.00
_cell.angle_gamma   90.00
#
_symmetry.space_group_name_H-M   'P 1'
#
loop_
_entity.id
_entity.type
_entity.pdbx_description
1 polymer ?
#
loop_
_entity_poly.entity_id
_entity_poly.type
_entity_poly.pdbx_seq_one_letter_code
_entity_poly.pdbx_strand_id
1 'polypeptide(L)'
;MFINYVKGLLIGSANIIPGVSGGTLALMLGIYHKIIYSSANLIRLKKVKENTIFLTMLSLGILTSVTILAKILKSYILDGSTRERYLNMLFIGLTTGIIFKLNQEIKTRNNNSKKITKYFLFLIGFFTTLSLLILRTYNISLDISEYQNKKLIKYQIIIATSGIIGGCTMILPGISGSLILLSLGTYKEIVNIISQLNIIPCTIFGISTIIGTGITIIIIEKTINKHFAKFLYLSMGLILGSILQMLFTITKLNVKPTLILNISSGILFITGIYINKTLESTKK
;
A
#
# COMPACT_ATOMS: atom_id res chain seq x y z
N MET A 1 3.07 -23.74 -4.76
CA MET A 1 3.48 -22.58 -5.59
C MET A 1 2.28 -21.78 -6.08
N PHE A 2 1.28 -22.43 -6.70
CA PHE A 2 0.07 -21.79 -7.22
C PHE A 2 -0.68 -20.88 -6.22
N ILE A 3 -0.83 -21.30 -4.97
CA ILE A 3 -1.48 -20.48 -3.93
C ILE A 3 -0.76 -19.13 -3.72
N ASN A 4 0.58 -19.10 -3.77
CA ASN A 4 1.33 -17.86 -3.59
C ASN A 4 1.18 -16.94 -4.81
N TYR A 5 1.08 -17.52 -6.00
CA TYR A 5 0.77 -16.78 -7.22
C TYR A 5 -0.62 -16.14 -7.14
N VAL A 6 -1.65 -16.88 -6.71
CA VAL A 6 -3.01 -16.33 -6.50
C VAL A 6 -3.03 -15.23 -5.44
N LYS A 7 -2.29 -15.41 -4.34
CA LYS A 7 -2.14 -14.35 -3.33
C LYS A 7 -1.42 -13.12 -3.91
N GLY A 8 -0.45 -13.33 -4.80
CA GLY A 8 0.20 -12.27 -5.56
C GLY A 8 -0.78 -11.52 -6.47
N LEU A 9 -1.66 -12.23 -7.18
CA LEU A 9 -2.71 -11.61 -8.00
C LEU A 9 -3.59 -10.69 -7.16
N LEU A 10 -4.07 -11.19 -6.00
CA LEU A 10 -4.85 -10.40 -5.08
C LEU A 10 -4.07 -9.15 -4.63
N ILE A 11 -2.83 -9.29 -4.14
CA ILE A 11 -1.98 -8.16 -3.73
C ILE A 11 -1.79 -7.15 -4.87
N GLY A 12 -1.57 -7.61 -6.11
CA GLY A 12 -1.39 -6.73 -7.26
C GLY A 12 -2.64 -5.91 -7.58
N SER A 13 -3.84 -6.44 -7.32
CA SER A 13 -5.10 -5.70 -7.54
C SER A 13 -5.24 -4.47 -6.64
N ALA A 14 -4.71 -4.53 -5.41
CA ALA A 14 -4.70 -3.39 -4.50
C ALA A 14 -3.88 -2.22 -5.04
N ASN A 15 -2.77 -2.49 -5.74
CA ASN A 15 -1.86 -1.45 -6.22
C ASN A 15 -2.44 -0.61 -7.38
N ILE A 16 -3.62 -0.97 -7.90
CA ILE A 16 -4.28 -0.23 -8.97
C ILE A 16 -5.06 0.97 -8.42
N ILE A 17 -5.45 0.95 -7.14
CA ILE A 17 -6.33 1.96 -6.57
C ILE A 17 -5.54 2.83 -5.58
N PRO A 18 -5.49 4.15 -5.80
CA PRO A 18 -4.90 5.07 -4.84
C PRO A 18 -5.61 4.96 -3.48
N GLY A 19 -4.86 4.78 -2.39
CA GLY A 19 -5.45 4.59 -1.05
C GLY A 19 -5.38 3.16 -0.54
N VAL A 20 -5.19 2.18 -1.42
CA VAL A 20 -5.05 0.79 -1.04
C VAL A 20 -3.59 0.37 -1.11
N SER A 21 -3.04 -0.12 0.00
CA SER A 21 -1.67 -0.65 0.06
C SER A 21 -1.67 -2.16 -0.14
N GLY A 22 -0.80 -2.66 -1.02
CA GLY A 22 -0.53 -4.10 -1.14
C GLY A 22 -0.07 -4.73 0.18
N GLY A 23 0.58 -3.96 1.08
CA GLY A 23 0.93 -4.40 2.43
C GLY A 23 -0.30 -4.69 3.30
N THR A 24 -1.36 -3.86 3.18
CA THR A 24 -2.64 -4.10 3.85
C THR A 24 -3.28 -5.39 3.35
N LEU A 25 -3.28 -5.61 2.04
CA LEU A 25 -3.86 -6.83 1.47
C LEU A 25 -3.03 -8.08 1.81
N ALA A 26 -1.72 -7.95 1.90
CA ALA A 26 -0.85 -9.02 2.38
C ALA A 26 -1.12 -9.39 3.86
N LEU A 27 -1.45 -8.43 4.72
CA LEU A 27 -1.90 -8.68 6.10
C LEU A 27 -3.23 -9.43 6.11
N MET A 28 -4.18 -9.00 5.27
CA MET A 28 -5.46 -9.67 5.08
C MET A 28 -5.27 -11.15 4.74
N LEU A 29 -4.42 -11.43 3.75
CA LEU A 29 -4.11 -12.78 3.28
C LEU A 29 -3.22 -13.56 4.27
N GLY A 30 -2.73 -12.94 5.34
CA GLY A 30 -1.87 -13.55 6.34
C GLY A 30 -0.47 -13.91 5.86
N ILE A 31 -0.04 -13.37 4.72
CA ILE A 31 1.28 -13.66 4.15
C ILE A 31 2.27 -12.53 4.36
N TYR A 32 1.84 -11.39 4.92
CA TYR A 32 2.69 -10.25 5.21
C TYR A 32 3.96 -10.63 5.98
N HIS A 33 3.81 -11.33 7.11
CA HIS A 33 4.97 -11.75 7.92
C HIS A 33 5.94 -12.63 7.15
N LYS A 34 5.41 -13.53 6.30
CA LYS A 34 6.24 -14.38 5.44
C LYS A 34 6.97 -13.57 4.37
N ILE A 35 6.32 -12.56 3.77
CA ILE A 35 6.95 -11.63 2.82
C ILE A 35 8.10 -10.89 3.50
N ILE A 36 7.88 -10.29 4.66
CA ILE A 36 8.91 -9.57 5.41
C ILE A 36 10.07 -10.50 5.77
N TYR A 37 9.78 -11.66 6.35
CA TYR A 37 10.80 -12.63 6.75
C TYR A 37 11.62 -13.17 5.58
N SER A 38 10.96 -13.58 4.48
CA SER A 38 11.64 -14.06 3.28
C SER A 38 12.47 -12.97 2.62
N SER A 39 11.98 -11.73 2.58
CA SER A 39 12.73 -10.60 2.02
C SER A 39 13.93 -10.24 2.89
N ALA A 40 13.78 -10.22 4.22
CA ALA A 40 14.89 -9.96 5.15
C ALA A 40 15.98 -11.03 5.07
N ASN A 41 15.59 -12.30 4.93
CA ASN A 41 16.54 -13.39 4.74
C ASN A 41 17.25 -13.32 3.40
N LEU A 42 16.55 -12.93 2.32
CA LEU A 42 17.18 -12.73 1.02
C LEU A 42 18.24 -11.62 1.09
N ILE A 43 17.95 -10.50 1.76
CA ILE A 43 18.92 -9.40 1.99
C ILE A 43 20.12 -9.88 2.82
N ARG A 44 19.90 -10.73 3.83
CA ARG A 44 20.95 -11.33 4.67
C ARG A 44 21.65 -12.53 4.01
N LEU A 45 21.32 -12.86 2.75
CA LEU A 45 21.83 -14.01 2.01
C LEU A 45 21.61 -15.36 2.72
N LYS A 46 20.50 -15.51 3.44
CA LYS A 46 20.09 -16.74 4.16
C LYS A 46 18.95 -17.45 3.43
N LYS A 47 19.04 -18.78 3.32
CA LYS A 47 18.02 -19.64 2.68
C LYS A 47 17.55 -19.07 1.32
N VAL A 48 18.50 -18.62 0.51
CA VAL A 48 18.26 -17.83 -0.70
C VAL A 48 17.32 -18.54 -1.66
N LYS A 49 17.52 -19.84 -1.92
CA LYS A 49 16.71 -20.63 -2.86
C LYS A 49 15.22 -20.63 -2.51
N GLU A 50 14.88 -21.00 -1.28
CA GLU A 50 13.48 -21.09 -0.81
C GLU A 50 12.79 -19.71 -0.83
N ASN A 51 13.49 -18.68 -0.32
CA ASN A 51 12.95 -17.33 -0.25
C ASN A 51 12.77 -16.72 -1.65
N THR A 52 13.72 -16.97 -2.55
CA THR A 52 13.64 -16.50 -3.95
C THR A 52 12.47 -17.17 -4.67
N ILE A 53 12.27 -18.49 -4.52
CA ILE A 53 11.12 -19.19 -5.11
C ILE A 53 9.78 -18.63 -4.59
N PHE A 54 9.69 -18.37 -3.29
CA PHE A 54 8.48 -17.79 -2.71
C PHE A 54 8.20 -16.37 -3.27
N LEU A 55 9.21 -15.50 -3.24
CA LEU A 55 9.08 -14.11 -3.67
C LEU A 55 8.85 -13.99 -5.17
N THR A 56 9.53 -14.79 -6.00
CA THR A 56 9.32 -14.79 -7.46
C THR A 56 7.90 -15.19 -7.82
N MET A 57 7.35 -16.26 -7.22
CA MET A 57 5.96 -16.68 -7.46
C MET A 57 4.95 -15.60 -7.04
N LEU A 58 5.20 -14.92 -5.92
CA LEU A 58 4.38 -13.80 -5.48
C LEU A 58 4.46 -12.62 -6.46
N SER A 59 5.69 -12.24 -6.84
CA SER A 59 5.95 -11.12 -7.75
C SER A 59 5.36 -11.36 -9.14
N LEU A 60 5.40 -12.60 -9.65
CA LEU A 60 4.72 -12.96 -10.90
C LEU A 60 3.21 -12.75 -10.79
N GLY A 61 2.58 -13.11 -9.67
CA GLY A 61 1.17 -12.83 -9.42
C GLY A 61 0.89 -11.33 -9.38
N ILE A 62 1.71 -10.54 -8.68
CA ILE A 62 1.55 -9.08 -8.61
C ILE A 62 1.68 -8.46 -10.01
N LEU A 63 2.71 -8.82 -10.77
CA LEU A 63 2.96 -8.30 -12.12
C LEU A 63 1.84 -8.66 -13.09
N THR A 64 1.38 -9.91 -13.07
CA THR A 64 0.26 -10.36 -13.92
C THR A 64 -1.04 -9.62 -13.58
N SER A 65 -1.36 -9.44 -12.30
CA SER A 65 -2.52 -8.63 -11.92
C SER A 65 -2.37 -7.18 -12.34
N VAL A 66 -1.25 -6.52 -12.07
CA VAL A 66 -1.07 -5.10 -12.40
C VAL A 66 -1.18 -4.89 -13.92
N THR A 67 -0.65 -5.80 -14.74
CA THR A 67 -0.70 -5.68 -16.21
C THR A 67 -2.06 -6.01 -16.80
N ILE A 68 -2.72 -7.08 -16.34
CA ILE A 68 -4.02 -7.52 -16.88
C ILE A 68 -5.16 -6.67 -16.33
N LEU A 69 -5.23 -6.52 -15.02
CA LEU A 69 -6.36 -5.83 -14.38
C LEU A 69 -6.33 -4.32 -14.68
N ALA A 70 -5.16 -3.70 -14.85
CA ALA A 70 -5.10 -2.31 -15.33
C ALA A 70 -5.66 -2.14 -16.75
N LYS A 71 -5.40 -3.11 -17.65
CA LYS A 71 -5.97 -3.09 -19.01
C LYS A 71 -7.48 -3.30 -19.00
N ILE A 72 -7.95 -4.29 -18.24
CA ILE A 72 -9.38 -4.60 -18.08
C ILE A 72 -10.10 -3.37 -17.54
N LEU A 73 -9.66 -2.82 -16.40
CA LEU A 73 -10.29 -1.67 -15.78
C LEU A 73 -10.31 -0.46 -16.71
N LYS A 74 -9.26 -0.24 -17.52
CA LYS A 74 -9.21 0.84 -18.53
C LYS A 74 -10.16 0.60 -19.72
N SER A 75 -10.36 -0.65 -20.13
CA SER A 75 -11.18 -1.01 -21.31
C SER A 75 -12.69 -1.07 -21.03
N TYR A 76 -13.11 -1.35 -19.79
CA TYR A 76 -14.53 -1.49 -19.46
C TYR A 76 -15.24 -0.13 -19.26
N ILE A 77 -16.51 -0.14 -19.68
CA ILE A 77 -17.47 0.92 -20.04
C ILE A 77 -17.93 1.86 -18.89
N LEU A 78 -17.26 1.87 -17.74
CA LEU A 78 -17.64 2.78 -16.66
C LEU A 78 -16.90 4.12 -16.77
N ASP A 79 -17.65 5.22 -16.64
CA ASP A 79 -17.08 6.55 -16.43
C ASP A 79 -15.98 6.48 -15.36
N GLY A 80 -14.85 7.14 -15.62
CA GLY A 80 -13.65 7.01 -14.78
C GLY A 80 -13.92 7.27 -13.30
N SER A 81 -14.80 8.23 -13.00
CA SER A 81 -15.23 8.61 -11.65
C SER A 81 -16.16 7.59 -11.00
N THR A 82 -17.12 7.03 -11.74
CA THR A 82 -18.01 5.97 -11.24
C THR A 82 -17.22 4.69 -10.92
N ARG A 83 -16.29 4.32 -11.80
CA ARG A 83 -15.37 3.19 -11.58
C ARG A 83 -14.53 3.39 -10.32
N GLU A 84 -13.94 4.58 -10.15
CA GLU A 84 -13.14 4.91 -8.97
C GLU A 84 -13.96 4.84 -7.68
N ARG A 85 -15.22 5.30 -7.70
CA ARG A 85 -16.12 5.19 -6.55
C ARG A 85 -16.38 3.73 -6.15
N TYR A 86 -16.70 2.87 -7.11
CA TYR A 86 -16.97 1.45 -6.83
C TYR A 86 -15.76 0.70 -6.29
N LEU A 87 -14.59 0.94 -6.88
CA LEU A 87 -13.34 0.36 -6.42
C LEU A 87 -13.02 0.81 -4.99
N ASN A 88 -13.11 2.11 -4.69
CA ASN A 88 -12.89 2.61 -3.34
C ASN A 88 -13.88 1.99 -2.33
N MET A 89 -15.16 1.86 -2.66
CA MET A 89 -16.15 1.25 -1.75
C MET A 89 -15.88 -0.22 -1.44
N LEU A 90 -15.51 -1.01 -2.46
CA LEU A 90 -15.12 -2.41 -2.28
C LEU A 90 -13.88 -2.53 -1.37
N PHE A 91 -12.86 -1.70 -1.60
CA PHE A 91 -11.63 -1.74 -0.80
C PHE A 91 -11.79 -1.14 0.61
N ILE A 92 -12.67 -0.17 0.81
CA ILE A 92 -13.08 0.28 2.14
C ILE A 92 -13.71 -0.89 2.92
N GLY A 93 -14.54 -1.71 2.27
CA GLY A 93 -15.09 -2.93 2.85
C GLY A 93 -14.02 -3.95 3.25
N LEU A 94 -13.10 -4.27 2.33
CA LEU A 94 -11.98 -5.18 2.58
C LEU A 94 -11.09 -4.70 3.75
N THR A 95 -10.71 -3.43 3.73
CA THR A 95 -9.83 -2.83 4.75
C THR A 95 -10.49 -2.73 6.12
N THR A 96 -11.77 -2.42 6.18
CA THR A 96 -12.56 -2.45 7.43
C THR A 96 -12.54 -3.85 8.05
N GLY A 97 -12.68 -4.88 7.21
CA GLY A 97 -12.57 -6.27 7.65
C GLY A 97 -11.23 -6.60 8.34
N ILE A 98 -10.13 -6.06 7.83
CA ILE A 98 -8.77 -6.31 8.36
C ILE A 98 -8.63 -5.75 9.78
N ILE A 99 -9.23 -4.60 10.08
CA ILE A 99 -9.16 -3.99 11.42
C ILE A 99 -9.71 -4.94 12.49
N PHE A 100 -10.82 -5.62 12.21
CA PHE A 100 -11.38 -6.62 13.13
C PHE A 100 -10.43 -7.80 13.37
N LYS A 101 -9.82 -8.30 12.29
CA LYS A 101 -8.85 -9.39 12.34
C LYS A 101 -7.60 -9.04 13.13
N LEU A 102 -7.03 -7.85 12.91
CA LEU A 102 -5.87 -7.38 13.67
C LEU A 102 -6.17 -7.30 15.16
N ASN A 103 -7.36 -6.81 15.53
CA ASN A 103 -7.80 -6.80 16.92
C ASN A 103 -7.87 -8.21 17.53
N GLN A 104 -8.31 -9.22 16.78
CA GLN A 104 -8.33 -10.61 17.25
C GLN A 104 -6.92 -11.21 17.36
N GLU A 105 -6.04 -10.93 16.41
CA GLU A 105 -4.63 -11.38 16.42
C GLU A 105 -3.85 -10.76 17.60
N ILE A 106 -4.17 -9.52 17.98
CA ILE A 106 -3.60 -8.86 19.17
C ILE A 106 -4.12 -9.50 20.47
N LYS A 107 -5.40 -9.87 20.54
CA LYS A 107 -6.01 -10.47 21.75
C LYS A 107 -5.48 -11.89 22.02
N THR A 108 -5.26 -12.67 20.97
CA THR A 108 -4.82 -14.08 21.08
C THR A 108 -3.35 -14.23 21.50
N ARG A 109 -2.47 -13.30 21.09
CA ARG A 109 -1.08 -13.28 21.54
C ARG A 109 -0.96 -12.50 22.85
N ASN A 110 -0.81 -13.22 23.97
CA ASN A 110 -0.66 -12.67 25.33
C ASN A 110 0.32 -11.46 25.35
N ASN A 111 -0.15 -10.28 25.76
CA ASN A 111 0.45 -9.00 25.36
C ASN A 111 0.83 -8.11 26.55
N ASN A 112 2.07 -8.26 27.02
CA ASN A 112 2.62 -7.57 28.20
C ASN A 112 2.95 -6.08 28.01
N SER A 113 2.66 -5.46 26.86
CA SER A 113 2.95 -4.02 26.68
C SER A 113 1.90 -3.11 27.32
N LYS A 114 2.35 -1.99 27.93
CA LYS A 114 1.49 -0.99 28.58
C LYS A 114 0.42 -0.48 27.61
N LYS A 115 -0.85 -0.43 28.04
CA LYS A 115 -2.00 0.01 27.21
C LYS A 115 -1.74 1.38 26.55
N ILE A 116 -1.16 2.34 27.28
CA ILE A 116 -0.92 3.69 26.78
C ILE A 116 0.01 3.73 25.55
N THR A 117 1.06 2.89 25.53
CA THR A 117 2.01 2.83 24.41
C THR A 117 1.37 2.31 23.12
N LYS A 118 0.37 1.43 23.24
CA LYS A 118 -0.35 0.84 22.11
C LYS A 118 -1.24 1.87 21.42
N TYR A 119 -2.07 2.57 22.20
CA TYR A 119 -2.95 3.61 21.68
C TYR A 119 -2.17 4.81 21.13
N PHE A 120 -1.05 5.17 21.76
CA PHE A 120 -0.17 6.21 21.23
C PHE A 120 0.38 5.85 19.83
N LEU A 121 0.85 4.61 19.63
CA LEU A 121 1.31 4.16 18.31
C LEU A 121 0.19 4.10 17.26
N PHE A 122 -1.02 3.72 17.67
CA PHE A 122 -2.20 3.79 16.80
C PHE A 122 -2.48 5.22 16.36
N LEU A 123 -2.46 6.19 17.29
CA LEU A 123 -2.66 7.61 16.96
C LEU A 123 -1.57 8.13 16.03
N ILE A 124 -0.30 7.77 16.25
CA ILE A 124 0.79 8.10 15.32
C ILE A 124 0.46 7.60 13.92
N GLY A 125 0.09 6.33 13.77
CA GLY A 125 -0.29 5.77 12.47
C GLY A 125 -1.43 6.57 11.83
N PHE A 126 -2.53 6.75 12.56
CA PHE A 126 -3.70 7.47 12.07
C PHE A 126 -3.38 8.90 11.60
N PHE A 127 -2.67 9.67 12.43
CA PHE A 127 -2.30 11.06 12.12
C PHE A 127 -1.26 11.16 10.99
N THR A 128 -0.35 10.19 10.83
CA THR A 128 0.58 10.21 9.68
C THR A 128 -0.15 10.12 8.35
N THR A 129 -1.12 9.20 8.21
CA THR A 129 -1.94 9.10 7.01
C THR A 129 -2.87 10.30 6.81
N LEU A 130 -3.41 10.87 7.91
CA LEU A 130 -4.24 12.06 7.84
C LEU A 130 -3.44 13.30 7.42
N SER A 131 -2.21 13.45 7.91
CA SER A 131 -1.29 14.51 7.50
C SER A 131 -0.98 14.42 5.99
N LEU A 132 -0.74 13.21 5.47
CA LEU A 132 -0.55 13.01 4.02
C LEU A 132 -1.77 13.40 3.19
N LEU A 133 -2.98 13.17 3.70
CA LEU A 133 -4.22 13.59 3.07
C LEU A 133 -4.37 15.13 3.05
N ILE A 134 -4.03 15.78 4.16
CA ILE A 134 -4.07 17.25 4.29
C ILE A 134 -3.08 17.89 3.32
N LEU A 135 -1.82 17.45 3.32
CA LEU A 135 -0.79 17.95 2.39
C LEU A 135 -1.24 17.89 0.93
N ARG A 136 -1.81 16.75 0.52
CA ARG A 136 -2.37 16.57 -0.82
C ARG A 136 -3.56 17.48 -1.09
N THR A 137 -4.42 17.71 -0.10
CA THR A 137 -5.65 18.51 -0.30
C THR A 137 -5.35 19.98 -0.46
N TYR A 138 -4.35 20.50 0.26
CA TYR A 138 -3.91 21.89 0.15
C TYR A 138 -2.83 22.11 -0.91
N ASN A 139 -2.53 21.09 -1.74
CA ASN A 139 -1.48 21.13 -2.78
C ASN A 139 -0.12 21.63 -2.24
N ILE A 140 0.21 21.32 -0.98
CA ILE A 140 1.50 21.64 -0.37
C ILE A 140 2.48 20.59 -0.88
N SER A 141 3.01 20.80 -2.08
CA SER A 141 3.93 19.87 -2.75
C SER A 141 5.20 20.58 -3.17
N LEU A 142 6.27 19.81 -3.39
CA LEU A 142 7.51 20.33 -3.95
C LEU A 142 7.23 20.78 -5.40
N ASP A 143 7.50 22.04 -5.72
CA ASP A 143 7.48 22.50 -7.10
C ASP A 143 8.74 22.01 -7.82
N ILE A 144 8.60 20.90 -8.54
CA ILE A 144 9.70 20.27 -9.27
C ILE A 144 9.76 20.79 -10.70
N SER A 145 8.72 21.54 -11.13
CA SER A 145 8.63 22.08 -12.49
C SER A 145 9.67 23.17 -12.76
N GLU A 146 10.21 23.79 -11.71
CA GLU A 146 11.30 24.76 -11.77
C GLU A 146 12.65 24.12 -12.19
N TYR A 147 12.82 22.81 -12.02
CA TYR A 147 14.06 22.11 -12.34
C TYR A 147 14.11 21.64 -13.80
N GLN A 148 14.23 22.58 -14.73
CA GLN A 148 14.37 22.26 -16.17
C GLN A 148 15.63 21.42 -16.47
N ASN A 149 16.71 21.63 -15.71
CA ASN A 149 17.96 20.88 -15.88
C ASN A 149 17.98 19.60 -15.03
N LYS A 150 17.60 18.48 -15.63
CA LYS A 150 17.61 17.14 -15.01
C LYS A 150 19.01 16.63 -14.61
N LYS A 151 20.10 17.30 -15.04
CA LYS A 151 21.46 16.99 -14.60
C LYS A 151 21.87 17.70 -13.31
N LEU A 152 21.06 18.67 -12.83
CA LEU A 152 21.36 19.38 -11.60
C LEU A 152 21.37 18.41 -10.41
N ILE A 153 22.40 18.51 -9.56
CA ILE A 153 22.56 17.65 -8.38
C ILE A 153 21.31 17.73 -7.47
N LYS A 154 20.74 18.93 -7.31
CA LYS A 154 19.50 19.12 -6.52
C LYS A 154 18.33 18.29 -7.05
N TYR A 155 18.14 18.23 -8.37
CA TYR A 155 17.10 17.41 -8.98
C TYR A 155 17.35 15.92 -8.70
N GLN A 156 18.60 15.45 -8.85
CA GLN A 156 18.94 14.05 -8.57
C GLN A 156 18.71 13.68 -7.10
N ILE A 157 19.00 14.59 -6.16
CA ILE A 157 18.72 14.39 -4.73
C ILE A 157 17.21 14.29 -4.49
N ILE A 158 16.39 15.12 -5.13
CA ILE A 158 14.92 15.03 -5.02
C ILE A 158 14.42 13.67 -5.54
N ILE A 159 14.94 13.20 -6.68
CA ILE A 159 14.56 11.88 -7.21
C ILE A 159 15.03 10.74 -6.30
N ALA A 160 16.26 10.81 -5.77
CA ALA A 160 16.79 9.81 -4.85
C ALA A 160 16.01 9.76 -3.53
N THR A 161 15.72 10.91 -2.93
CA THR A 161 14.91 10.99 -1.69
C THR A 161 13.48 10.51 -1.93
N SER A 162 12.89 10.83 -3.08
CA SER A 162 11.59 10.30 -3.49
C SER A 162 11.60 8.78 -3.62
N GLY A 163 12.65 8.20 -4.20
CA GLY A 163 12.81 6.76 -4.30
C GLY A 163 12.96 6.11 -2.92
N ILE A 164 13.79 6.65 -2.02
CA ILE A 164 13.93 6.14 -0.65
C ILE A 164 12.57 6.17 0.07
N ILE A 165 11.90 7.33 0.10
CA ILE A 165 10.63 7.49 0.81
C ILE A 165 9.53 6.62 0.19
N GLY A 166 9.44 6.60 -1.14
CA GLY A 166 8.51 5.74 -1.89
C GLY A 166 8.76 4.27 -1.59
N GLY A 167 10.01 3.83 -1.63
CA GLY A 167 10.40 2.46 -1.29
C GLY A 167 10.08 2.07 0.14
N CYS A 168 10.36 2.95 1.12
CA CYS A 168 10.02 2.70 2.52
C CYS A 168 8.51 2.45 2.70
N THR A 169 7.70 3.17 1.96
CA THR A 169 6.25 3.21 2.18
C THR A 169 5.50 2.14 1.40
N MET A 170 6.07 1.57 0.33
CA MET A 170 5.50 0.44 -0.41
C MET A 170 5.28 -0.83 0.42
N ILE A 171 5.99 -0.97 1.54
CA ILE A 171 5.97 -2.18 2.38
C ILE A 171 5.09 -1.98 3.63
N LEU A 172 4.86 -0.73 4.02
CA LEU A 172 4.15 -0.39 5.24
C LEU A 172 2.63 -0.52 5.00
N PRO A 173 1.90 -1.26 5.86
CA PRO A 173 0.46 -1.43 5.70
C PRO A 173 -0.27 -0.09 5.95
N GLY A 174 -1.30 0.18 5.17
CA GLY A 174 -2.10 1.41 5.26
C GLY A 174 -1.51 2.62 4.55
N ILE A 175 -0.29 2.54 4.01
CA ILE A 175 0.31 3.62 3.21
C ILE A 175 0.66 3.07 1.82
N SER A 176 0.26 3.78 0.77
CA SER A 176 0.66 3.48 -0.61
C SER A 176 1.82 4.38 -1.03
N GLY A 177 2.88 3.81 -1.62
CA GLY A 177 4.03 4.59 -2.10
C GLY A 177 3.64 5.62 -3.15
N SER A 178 2.70 5.29 -4.04
CA SER A 178 2.16 6.22 -5.05
C SER A 178 1.50 7.45 -4.42
N LEU A 179 0.81 7.28 -3.29
CA LEU A 179 0.15 8.38 -2.58
C LEU A 179 1.16 9.34 -1.97
N ILE A 180 2.24 8.83 -1.39
CA ILE A 180 3.27 9.70 -0.83
C ILE A 180 3.97 10.48 -1.93
N LEU A 181 4.30 9.84 -3.06
CA LEU A 181 4.87 10.56 -4.20
C LEU A 181 3.90 11.63 -4.75
N LEU A 182 2.59 11.37 -4.72
CA LEU A 182 1.58 12.37 -5.08
C LEU A 182 1.54 13.52 -4.07
N SER A 183 1.57 13.22 -2.76
CA SER A 183 1.63 14.24 -1.70
C SER A 183 2.91 15.07 -1.76
N LEU A 184 4.04 14.48 -2.19
CA LEU A 184 5.31 15.18 -2.38
C LEU A 184 5.35 16.00 -3.68
N GLY A 185 4.44 15.77 -4.63
CA GLY A 185 4.46 16.39 -5.97
C GLY A 185 5.37 15.68 -6.98
N THR A 186 6.12 14.66 -6.57
CA THR A 186 7.15 14.00 -7.39
C THR A 186 6.59 12.92 -8.30
N TYR A 187 5.34 12.48 -8.08
CA TYR A 187 4.73 11.38 -8.83
C TYR A 187 4.70 11.59 -10.35
N LYS A 188 4.26 12.77 -10.81
CA LYS A 188 4.17 13.06 -12.26
C LYS A 188 5.55 13.00 -12.92
N GLU A 189 6.56 13.54 -12.26
CA GLU A 189 7.93 13.53 -12.77
C GLU A 189 8.52 12.12 -12.79
N ILE A 190 8.26 11.30 -11.77
CA ILE A 190 8.68 9.89 -11.76
C ILE A 190 8.03 9.11 -12.90
N VAL A 191 6.72 9.29 -13.13
CA VAL A 191 6.02 8.67 -14.26
C VAL A 191 6.66 9.11 -15.59
N ASN A 192 7.01 10.39 -15.73
CA ASN A 192 7.67 10.93 -16.91
C ASN A 192 9.08 10.36 -17.13
N ILE A 193 9.88 10.24 -16.05
CA ILE A 193 11.21 9.61 -16.10
C ILE A 193 11.12 8.18 -16.62
N ILE A 194 10.15 7.41 -16.11
CA ILE A 194 9.95 6.01 -16.48
C ILE A 194 9.42 5.88 -17.90
N SER A 195 8.44 6.71 -18.29
CA SER A 195 7.81 6.63 -19.63
C SER A 195 8.76 7.04 -20.75
N GLN A 196 9.62 8.04 -20.51
CA GLN A 196 10.65 8.48 -21.46
C GLN A 196 11.93 7.64 -21.41
N LEU A 197 12.00 6.64 -20.52
CA LEU A 197 13.21 5.84 -20.27
C LEU A 197 14.45 6.72 -20.02
N ASN A 198 14.29 7.79 -19.25
CA ASN A 198 15.39 8.67 -18.86
C ASN A 198 16.36 7.90 -17.96
N ILE A 199 17.39 7.28 -18.55
CA ILE A 199 18.22 6.24 -17.92
C ILE A 199 18.84 6.73 -16.59
N ILE A 200 19.40 7.95 -16.56
CA ILE A 200 20.09 8.45 -15.36
C ILE A 200 19.10 8.66 -14.19
N PRO A 201 18.04 9.50 -14.28
CA PRO A 201 17.09 9.63 -13.18
C PRO A 201 16.35 8.32 -12.87
N CYS A 202 16.10 7.47 -13.87
CA CYS A 202 15.43 6.18 -13.68
C CYS A 202 16.28 5.21 -12.86
N THR A 203 17.59 5.13 -13.12
CA THR A 203 18.51 4.28 -12.35
C THR A 203 18.67 4.81 -10.93
N ILE A 204 18.80 6.13 -10.75
CA ILE A 204 18.84 6.76 -9.42
C ILE A 204 17.57 6.44 -8.63
N PHE A 205 16.39 6.63 -9.24
CA PHE A 205 15.10 6.30 -8.62
C PHE A 205 14.99 4.81 -8.28
N GLY A 206 15.40 3.93 -9.19
CA GLY A 206 15.36 2.48 -8.99
C GLY A 206 16.24 2.03 -7.83
N ILE A 207 17.51 2.45 -7.81
CA ILE A 207 18.48 2.10 -6.76
C ILE A 207 18.00 2.63 -5.40
N SER A 208 17.60 3.90 -5.34
CA SER A 208 17.10 4.52 -4.10
C SER A 208 15.84 3.85 -3.56
N THR A 209 14.93 3.41 -4.45
CA THR A 209 13.74 2.62 -4.07
C THR A 209 14.12 1.26 -3.48
N ILE A 210 15.08 0.55 -4.08
CA ILE A 210 15.59 -0.73 -3.56
C ILE A 210 16.23 -0.55 -2.18
N ILE A 211 17.00 0.54 -1.99
CA ILE A 211 17.61 0.86 -0.69
C ILE A 211 16.53 1.14 0.37
N GLY A 212 15.56 2.01 0.05
CA GLY A 212 14.48 2.36 0.99
C GLY A 212 13.60 1.16 1.38
N THR A 213 13.24 0.33 0.39
CA THR A 213 12.52 -0.93 0.66
C THR A 213 13.33 -1.87 1.54
N GLY A 214 14.61 -2.10 1.21
CA GLY A 214 15.49 -3.00 1.95
C GLY A 214 15.71 -2.59 3.41
N ILE A 215 15.98 -1.31 3.66
CA ILE A 215 16.09 -0.75 5.02
C ILE A 215 14.80 -1.01 5.81
N THR A 216 13.65 -0.70 5.19
CA THR A 216 12.35 -0.85 5.83
C THR A 216 12.03 -2.31 6.14
N ILE A 217 12.36 -3.26 5.26
CA ILE A 217 12.20 -4.70 5.50
C ILE A 217 12.93 -5.12 6.76
N ILE A 218 14.20 -4.71 6.91
CA ILE A 218 15.02 -5.09 8.07
C ILE A 218 14.44 -4.49 9.36
N ILE A 219 13.98 -3.23 9.32
CA ILE A 219 13.38 -2.56 10.48
C ILE A 219 12.07 -3.23 10.87
N ILE A 220 11.19 -3.52 9.91
CA ILE A 220 9.90 -4.16 10.14
C ILE A 220 10.09 -5.58 10.65
N GLU A 221 11.02 -6.36 10.08
CA GLU A 221 11.32 -7.72 10.54
C GLU A 221 11.74 -7.74 12.02
N LYS A 222 12.69 -6.89 12.40
CA LYS A 222 13.13 -6.76 13.80
C LYS A 222 11.98 -6.33 14.71
N THR A 223 11.17 -5.37 14.27
CA THR A 223 10.03 -4.86 15.04
C THR A 223 8.94 -5.91 15.22
N ILE A 224 8.62 -6.68 14.19
CA ILE A 224 7.63 -7.76 14.28
C ILE A 224 8.09 -8.84 15.26
N ASN A 225 9.37 -9.23 15.20
CA ASN A 225 9.92 -10.27 16.08
C ASN A 225 9.95 -9.85 17.54
N LYS A 226 10.29 -8.58 17.85
CA LYS A 226 10.45 -8.09 19.23
C LYS A 226 9.20 -7.41 19.79
N HIS A 227 8.41 -6.77 18.94
CA HIS A 227 7.36 -5.81 19.28
C HIS A 227 6.10 -6.00 18.42
N PHE A 228 5.71 -7.26 18.20
CA PHE A 228 4.58 -7.64 17.35
C PHE A 228 3.31 -6.81 17.57
N ALA A 229 2.83 -6.73 18.82
CA ALA A 229 1.61 -5.98 19.12
C ALA A 229 1.74 -4.48 18.79
N LYS A 230 2.88 -3.86 19.10
CA LYS A 230 3.13 -2.44 18.80
C LYS A 230 3.06 -2.18 17.30
N PHE A 231 3.65 -3.07 16.49
CA PHE A 231 3.56 -2.99 15.03
C PHE A 231 2.11 -3.10 14.53
N LEU A 232 1.31 -4.01 15.09
CA LEU A 232 -0.09 -4.15 14.69
C LEU A 232 -0.94 -2.93 15.07
N TYR A 233 -0.73 -2.30 16.22
CA TYR A 233 -1.43 -1.06 16.59
C TYR A 233 -1.08 0.10 15.66
N LEU A 234 0.21 0.27 15.34
CA LEU A 234 0.65 1.27 14.36
C LEU A 234 -0.01 1.01 13.00
N SER A 235 0.06 -0.23 12.52
CA SER A 235 -0.53 -0.66 11.24
C SER A 235 -2.04 -0.43 11.20
N MET A 236 -2.74 -0.69 12.31
CA MET A 236 -4.18 -0.47 12.41
C MET A 236 -4.55 1.02 12.33
N GLY A 237 -3.73 1.90 12.91
CA GLY A 237 -3.88 3.35 12.78
C GLY A 237 -3.69 3.81 11.32
N LEU A 238 -2.65 3.32 10.66
CA LEU A 238 -2.37 3.59 9.24
C LEU A 238 -3.53 3.12 8.35
N ILE A 239 -4.03 1.90 8.56
CA ILE A 239 -5.15 1.35 7.79
C ILE A 239 -6.44 2.14 8.03
N LEU A 240 -6.71 2.57 9.27
CA LEU A 240 -7.91 3.39 9.54
C LEU A 240 -7.81 4.75 8.85
N GLY A 241 -6.65 5.40 8.86
CA GLY A 241 -6.47 6.65 8.14
C GLY A 241 -6.54 6.48 6.62
N SER A 242 -6.11 5.34 6.06
CA SER A 242 -6.30 5.04 4.65
C SER A 242 -7.77 4.86 4.26
N ILE A 243 -8.60 4.32 5.17
CA ILE A 243 -10.07 4.29 4.98
C ILE A 243 -10.64 5.70 4.86
N LEU A 244 -10.25 6.62 5.75
CA LEU A 244 -10.68 8.02 5.67
C LEU A 244 -10.22 8.69 4.37
N GLN A 245 -9.00 8.39 3.92
CA GLN A 245 -8.49 8.90 2.65
C GLN A 245 -9.30 8.39 1.45
N MET A 246 -9.67 7.12 1.41
CA MET A 246 -10.53 6.56 0.34
C MET A 246 -11.93 7.19 0.38
N LEU A 247 -12.51 7.38 1.57
CA LEU A 247 -13.80 8.07 1.73
C LEU A 247 -13.74 9.51 1.22
N PHE A 248 -12.69 10.25 1.57
CA PHE A 248 -12.49 11.62 1.10
C PHE A 248 -12.22 11.69 -0.42
N THR A 249 -11.61 10.66 -0.99
CA THR A 249 -11.44 10.57 -2.44
C THR A 249 -12.80 10.44 -3.11
N ILE A 250 -13.71 9.62 -2.57
CA ILE A 250 -15.08 9.47 -3.09
C ILE A 250 -15.86 10.80 -3.05
N THR A 251 -15.72 11.60 -1.98
CA THR A 251 -16.45 12.88 -1.87
C THR A 251 -15.98 13.94 -2.87
N LYS A 252 -14.72 13.85 -3.36
CA LYS A 252 -14.19 14.72 -4.41
C LYS A 252 -14.54 14.28 -5.83
N LEU A 253 -15.14 13.10 -6.01
CA LEU A 253 -15.57 12.63 -7.32
C LEU A 253 -16.85 13.39 -7.74
N ASN A 254 -16.80 14.05 -8.89
CA ASN A 254 -17.95 14.75 -9.49
C ASN A 254 -18.96 13.76 -10.09
N VAL A 255 -19.55 12.90 -9.26
CA VAL A 255 -20.58 11.92 -9.68
C VAL A 255 -21.91 12.28 -9.03
N LYS A 256 -22.94 12.51 -9.85
CA LYS A 256 -24.29 12.79 -9.35
C LYS A 256 -24.78 11.60 -8.51
N PRO A 257 -25.25 11.81 -7.28
CA PRO A 257 -25.76 10.72 -6.46
C PRO A 257 -27.06 10.18 -7.06
N THR A 258 -27.04 8.94 -7.54
CA THR A 258 -28.25 8.21 -7.96
C THR A 258 -28.52 7.05 -7.00
N LEU A 259 -29.79 6.65 -6.89
CA LEU A 259 -30.21 5.54 -6.02
C LEU A 259 -29.45 4.25 -6.35
N ILE A 260 -29.37 3.91 -7.64
CA ILE A 260 -28.66 2.73 -8.15
C ILE A 260 -27.18 2.77 -7.75
N LEU A 261 -26.53 3.92 -7.91
CA LEU A 261 -25.12 4.10 -7.57
C LEU A 261 -24.86 3.92 -6.08
N ASN A 262 -25.74 4.44 -5.22
CA ASN A 262 -25.62 4.29 -3.77
C ASN A 262 -25.84 2.84 -3.32
N ILE A 263 -26.87 2.16 -3.85
CA ILE A 263 -27.16 0.76 -3.52
C ILE A 263 -26.01 -0.15 -3.97
N SER A 264 -25.57 -0.03 -5.22
CA SER A 264 -24.44 -0.81 -5.74
C SER A 264 -23.14 -0.55 -4.97
N SER A 265 -22.87 0.70 -4.58
CA SER A 265 -21.75 1.04 -3.69
C SER A 265 -21.85 0.35 -2.32
N GLY A 266 -23.05 0.31 -1.73
CA GLY A 266 -23.31 -0.38 -0.46
C GLY A 266 -23.11 -1.90 -0.56
N ILE A 267 -23.60 -2.51 -1.64
CA ILE A 267 -23.36 -3.93 -1.94
C ILE A 267 -21.85 -4.19 -2.04
N LEU A 268 -21.12 -3.38 -2.79
CA LEU A 268 -19.67 -3.54 -2.93
C LEU A 268 -18.93 -3.44 -1.60
N PHE A 269 -19.31 -2.49 -0.73
CA PHE A 269 -18.75 -2.40 0.61
C PHE A 269 -19.01 -3.67 1.44
N ILE A 270 -20.25 -4.17 1.45
CA ILE A 270 -20.61 -5.40 2.17
C ILE A 270 -19.87 -6.62 1.61
N THR A 271 -19.79 -6.74 0.28
CA THR A 271 -19.04 -7.82 -0.38
C THR A 271 -17.56 -7.78 0.01
N GLY A 272 -16.95 -6.59 0.11
CA GLY A 272 -15.59 -6.44 0.60
C GLY A 272 -15.41 -6.98 2.03
N ILE A 273 -16.32 -6.66 2.95
CA ILE A 273 -16.28 -7.22 4.32
C ILE A 273 -16.42 -8.74 4.29
N TYR A 274 -17.34 -9.27 3.48
CA TYR A 274 -17.61 -10.70 3.36
C TYR A 274 -16.40 -11.47 2.78
N ILE A 275 -15.76 -10.94 1.74
CA ILE A 275 -14.53 -11.49 1.15
C ILE A 275 -13.43 -11.58 2.23
N ASN A 276 -13.28 -10.55 3.05
CA ASN A 276 -12.31 -10.62 4.13
C ASN A 276 -12.63 -11.72 5.16
N LYS A 277 -13.90 -11.87 5.57
CA LYS A 277 -14.32 -12.94 6.51
C LYS A 277 -14.12 -14.34 5.92
N THR A 278 -14.43 -14.55 4.65
CA THR A 278 -14.25 -15.87 4.00
C THR A 278 -12.77 -16.24 3.91
N LEU A 279 -11.91 -15.30 3.53
CA LEU A 279 -10.45 -15.51 3.49
C LEU A 279 -9.84 -15.77 4.87
N GLU A 280 -10.50 -15.34 5.95
CA GLU A 280 -10.10 -15.69 7.31
C GLU A 280 -10.42 -17.16 7.66
N SER A 281 -11.57 -17.67 7.24
CA SER A 281 -11.99 -19.06 7.53
C SER A 281 -11.09 -20.13 6.89
N THR A 282 -10.48 -19.82 5.74
CA THR A 282 -9.55 -20.72 5.01
C THR A 282 -8.16 -20.88 5.65
N LYS A 283 -7.93 -20.28 6.83
CA LYS A 283 -6.67 -20.40 7.60
C LYS A 283 -6.71 -21.50 8.67
N LYS A 284 -7.86 -22.12 8.91
CA LYS A 284 -7.96 -23.37 9.70
C LYS A 284 -7.78 -24.56 8.78
#